data_AF-A0AAX3KRV3-F1
#
_entry.id   AF-A0AAX3KRV3-F1
#
_cell.length_a   1.000
_cell.length_b   1.000
_cell.length_c   1.000
_cell.angle_alpha   90.00
_cell.angle_beta   90.00
_cell.angle_gamma   90.00
#
_symmetry.space_group_name_H-M   'P 1'
#
loop_
_entity.id
_entity.type
_entity.pdbx_description
1 polymer ?
#
loop_
_entity_poly.entity_id
_entity_poly.type
_entity_poly.pdbx_seq_one_letter_code
_entity_poly.pdbx_strand_id
1 'polypeptide(L)'
;MKPSNQPDFTHRDLCDIAVKWLQRPNSAGGPGCHVAVSECRTGWTGEIPDAIGFRAAGFEDGSIVIECKVSRSDFLADRRKSHRVSGGVGNWRYFLAPAGVIQADELPQGWGLLEVNRRGHVKALAGVAAYYRCGYDELREQTAVWRHEADRDREQFLLVKVLHRAGNPETANRNLQIAFTENQRLKQRVNELTEEIRSDRLRRFSKPPRNEQATPRSTTRSVPCEL
;
A
#
# COMPACT_ATOMS: atom_id res chain seq x y z
N MET A 1 37.60 -4.29 17.26
CA MET A 1 36.37 -4.36 16.43
C MET A 1 35.20 -3.96 17.31
N LYS A 2 34.47 -2.88 16.97
CA LYS A 2 33.24 -2.53 17.70
C LYS A 2 32.20 -3.62 17.39
N PRO A 3 31.50 -4.19 18.39
CA PRO A 3 30.40 -5.09 18.11
C PRO A 3 29.39 -4.34 17.24
N SER A 4 29.11 -4.88 16.05
CA SER A 4 28.06 -4.36 15.19
C SER A 4 26.74 -4.57 15.92
N ASN A 5 26.29 -3.56 16.66
CA ASN A 5 25.01 -3.54 17.37
C ASN A 5 23.86 -3.48 16.34
N GLN A 6 23.64 -4.57 15.61
CA GLN A 6 22.42 -4.76 14.83
C GLN A 6 21.28 -5.01 15.82
N PRO A 7 20.09 -4.42 15.61
CA PRO A 7 18.93 -4.81 16.39
C PRO A 7 18.64 -6.27 16.11
N ASP A 8 18.39 -7.03 17.17
CA ASP A 8 17.94 -8.41 17.08
C ASP A 8 16.48 -8.39 16.58
N PHE A 9 16.31 -8.44 15.27
CA PHE A 9 14.98 -8.61 14.68
C PHE A 9 14.46 -9.99 15.05
N THR A 10 13.27 -10.04 15.64
CA THR A 10 12.57 -11.31 15.79
C THR A 10 12.03 -11.77 14.43
N HIS A 11 11.70 -13.06 14.33
CA HIS A 11 11.07 -13.59 13.11
C HIS A 11 9.75 -12.86 12.81
N ARG A 12 8.98 -12.53 13.86
CA ARG A 12 7.73 -11.80 13.74
C ARG A 12 7.94 -10.39 13.19
N ASP A 13 8.98 -9.68 13.65
CA ASP A 13 9.31 -8.35 13.12
C ASP A 13 9.60 -8.39 11.62
N LEU A 14 10.35 -9.41 11.17
CA LEU A 14 10.63 -9.60 9.75
C LEU A 14 9.38 -9.93 8.95
N CYS A 15 8.48 -10.76 9.48
CA CYS A 15 7.19 -11.05 8.84
C CYS A 15 6.34 -9.78 8.66
N ASP A 16 6.29 -8.92 9.67
CA ASP A 16 5.55 -7.66 9.60
C ASP A 16 6.18 -6.68 8.58
N ILE A 17 7.52 -6.65 8.50
CA ILE A 17 8.25 -5.89 7.48
C ILE A 17 8.00 -6.45 6.09
N ALA A 18 7.97 -7.78 5.93
CA ALA A 18 7.70 -8.46 4.68
C ALA A 18 6.32 -8.11 4.13
N VAL A 19 5.26 -8.19 4.96
CA VAL A 19 3.89 -7.83 4.57
C VAL A 19 3.81 -6.37 4.13
N LYS A 20 4.42 -5.44 4.88
CA LYS A 20 4.46 -4.02 4.51
C LYS A 20 5.21 -3.78 3.21
N TRP A 21 6.31 -4.50 2.98
CA TRP A 21 7.08 -4.38 1.74
C TRP A 21 6.29 -4.92 0.54
N LEU A 22 5.57 -6.03 0.69
CA LEU A 22 4.74 -6.62 -0.37
C LEU A 22 3.68 -5.63 -0.88
N GLN A 23 3.08 -4.82 0.00
CA GLN A 23 2.06 -3.84 -0.38
C GLN A 23 2.64 -2.51 -0.90
N ARG A 24 3.95 -2.30 -0.77
CA ARG A 24 4.60 -1.06 -1.19
C ARG A 24 4.58 -0.95 -2.73
N PRO A 25 4.23 0.20 -3.33
CA PRO A 25 4.16 0.34 -4.79
C PRO A 25 5.56 0.30 -5.45
N ASN A 26 5.59 0.01 -6.76
CA ASN A 26 6.83 -0.04 -7.58
C ASN A 26 7.66 1.25 -7.46
N SER A 27 7.00 2.42 -7.44
CA SER A 27 7.66 3.73 -7.27
C SER A 27 8.44 3.86 -5.95
N ALA A 28 8.06 3.12 -4.92
CA ALA A 28 8.76 3.06 -3.64
C ALA A 28 9.65 1.80 -3.51
N GLY A 29 9.79 0.99 -4.56
CA GLY A 29 10.64 -0.20 -4.60
C GLY A 29 10.04 -1.43 -3.93
N GLY A 30 8.71 -1.58 -3.98
CA GLY A 30 8.02 -2.84 -3.66
C GLY A 30 7.14 -3.30 -4.82
N PRO A 31 6.50 -4.47 -4.70
CA PRO A 31 5.76 -5.07 -5.81
C PRO A 31 4.31 -4.61 -5.97
N GLY A 32 3.78 -3.81 -5.04
CA GLY A 32 2.41 -3.32 -5.09
C GLY A 32 1.36 -4.43 -5.01
N CYS A 33 1.56 -5.45 -4.19
CA CYS A 33 0.56 -6.49 -3.97
C CYS A 33 -0.73 -5.88 -3.38
N HIS A 34 -1.89 -6.29 -3.91
CA HIS A 34 -3.20 -5.86 -3.43
C HIS A 34 -3.56 -6.54 -2.11
N VAL A 35 -3.14 -7.80 -1.96
CA VAL A 35 -3.32 -8.59 -0.73
C VAL A 35 -1.94 -9.06 -0.28
N ALA A 36 -1.64 -8.94 1.01
CA ALA A 36 -0.45 -9.52 1.61
C ALA A 36 -0.77 -10.03 3.02
N VAL A 37 -0.25 -11.21 3.35
CA VAL A 37 -0.47 -11.87 4.64
C VAL A 37 0.79 -12.58 5.09
N SER A 38 0.95 -12.75 6.40
CA SER A 38 2.03 -13.54 7.01
C SER A 38 1.51 -14.85 7.60
N GLU A 39 2.39 -15.85 7.69
CA GLU A 39 2.18 -17.11 8.43
C GLU A 39 0.87 -17.84 8.06
N CYS A 40 0.51 -17.82 6.77
CA CYS A 40 -0.74 -18.39 6.26
C CYS A 40 -0.48 -19.70 5.52
N ARG A 41 -1.18 -20.76 5.91
CA ARG A 41 -1.01 -22.11 5.33
C ARG A 41 -1.57 -22.21 3.91
N THR A 42 -0.83 -22.90 3.04
CA THR A 42 -1.13 -23.09 1.61
C THR A 42 -1.73 -24.47 1.32
N GLY A 43 -2.95 -24.73 1.81
CA GLY A 43 -3.61 -26.05 1.72
C GLY A 43 -3.60 -26.82 3.05
N TRP A 44 -4.15 -28.03 3.07
CA TRP A 44 -4.23 -28.82 4.32
C TRP A 44 -2.86 -29.30 4.80
N THR A 45 -2.05 -29.82 3.87
CA THR A 45 -0.68 -30.32 4.11
C THR A 45 0.40 -29.42 3.50
N GLY A 46 0.03 -28.21 3.09
CA GLY A 46 0.94 -27.31 2.38
C GLY A 46 1.94 -26.59 3.28
N GLU A 47 2.84 -25.89 2.62
CA GLU A 47 3.82 -25.03 3.28
C GLU A 47 3.14 -23.80 3.93
N ILE A 48 3.83 -23.21 4.89
CA ILE A 48 3.43 -21.96 5.53
C ILE A 48 4.54 -20.96 5.18
N PRO A 49 4.36 -20.13 4.13
CA PRO A 49 5.29 -19.04 3.86
C PRO A 49 5.26 -18.04 5.01
N ASP A 50 6.41 -17.46 5.32
CA ASP A 50 6.53 -16.42 6.35
C ASP A 50 5.71 -15.18 5.96
N ALA A 51 5.78 -14.79 4.67
CA ALA A 51 4.81 -13.88 4.07
C ALA A 51 4.53 -14.20 2.60
N ILE A 52 3.33 -13.87 2.14
CA ILE A 52 2.94 -13.97 0.74
C ILE A 52 2.07 -12.79 0.32
N GLY A 53 2.32 -12.26 -0.87
CA GLY A 53 1.57 -11.18 -1.49
C GLY A 53 1.00 -11.60 -2.85
N PHE A 54 -0.13 -11.03 -3.22
CA PHE A 54 -0.83 -11.27 -4.48
C PHE A 54 -1.11 -9.96 -5.20
N ARG A 55 -0.82 -9.93 -6.49
CA ARG A 55 -1.04 -8.80 -7.40
C ARG A 55 -1.91 -9.23 -8.59
N ALA A 56 -2.87 -8.38 -8.92
CA ALA A 56 -3.82 -8.52 -10.02
C ALA A 56 -4.12 -7.12 -10.59
N ALA A 57 -3.20 -6.59 -11.39
CA ALA A 57 -3.24 -5.27 -12.02
C ALA A 57 -3.31 -5.33 -13.56
N GLY A 58 -3.33 -6.53 -14.15
CA GLY A 58 -3.32 -6.75 -15.61
C GLY A 58 -1.92 -6.78 -16.23
N PHE A 59 -0.89 -6.52 -15.42
CA PHE A 59 0.51 -6.59 -15.81
C PHE A 59 1.36 -6.96 -14.58
N GLU A 60 2.33 -7.86 -14.78
CA GLU A 60 3.16 -8.42 -13.69
C GLU A 60 2.33 -9.13 -12.62
N ASP A 61 1.23 -9.74 -13.05
CA ASP A 61 0.31 -10.44 -12.16
C ASP A 61 0.90 -11.73 -11.64
N GLY A 62 0.60 -12.00 -10.37
CA GLY A 62 1.10 -13.18 -9.70
C GLY A 62 1.25 -12.97 -8.20
N SER A 63 2.03 -13.88 -7.64
CA SER A 63 2.26 -13.99 -6.20
C SER A 63 3.74 -13.84 -5.88
N ILE A 64 4.02 -13.31 -4.69
CA ILE A 64 5.38 -13.15 -4.19
C ILE A 64 5.46 -13.76 -2.81
N VAL A 65 6.38 -14.69 -2.61
CA VAL A 65 6.64 -15.31 -1.32
C VAL A 65 7.92 -14.73 -0.72
N ILE A 66 7.89 -14.51 0.59
CA ILE A 66 9.03 -14.06 1.38
C ILE A 66 9.28 -15.04 2.51
N GLU A 67 10.56 -15.36 2.68
CA GLU A 67 11.09 -16.26 3.69
C GLU A 67 12.08 -15.50 4.58
N CYS A 68 11.68 -15.27 5.81
CA CYS A 68 12.39 -14.47 6.80
C CYS A 68 13.47 -15.32 7.49
N LYS A 69 14.71 -14.82 7.54
CA LYS A 69 15.83 -15.46 8.25
C LYS A 69 16.43 -14.45 9.23
N VAL A 70 16.33 -14.75 10.53
CA VAL A 70 16.87 -13.86 11.59
C VAL A 70 18.38 -14.05 11.76
N SER A 71 18.89 -15.24 11.44
CA SER A 71 20.30 -15.59 11.59
C SER A 71 20.84 -16.38 10.39
N ARG A 72 22.18 -16.45 10.31
CA ARG A 72 22.87 -17.23 9.27
C ARG A 72 22.61 -18.73 9.41
N SER A 73 22.48 -19.22 10.65
CA SER A 73 22.09 -20.61 10.91
C SER A 73 20.70 -20.94 10.37
N ASP A 74 19.72 -20.02 10.50
CA ASP A 74 18.37 -20.26 9.96
C ASP A 74 18.39 -20.40 8.45
N PHE A 75 19.17 -19.54 7.76
CA PHE A 75 19.34 -19.62 6.32
C PHE A 75 19.93 -20.97 5.88
N LEU A 76 21.00 -21.43 6.55
CA LEU A 76 21.65 -22.70 6.22
C LEU A 76 20.76 -23.92 6.48
N ALA A 77 19.91 -23.88 7.50
CA ALA A 77 18.92 -24.92 7.76
C ALA A 77 17.85 -24.96 6.66
N ASP A 78 17.43 -23.79 6.15
CA ASP A 78 16.38 -23.66 5.14
C ASP A 78 16.81 -24.15 3.75
N ARG A 79 18.10 -24.03 3.41
CA ARG A 79 18.67 -24.50 2.12
C ARG A 79 18.41 -25.98 1.80
N ARG A 80 18.07 -26.80 2.80
CA ARG A 80 17.84 -28.25 2.63
C ARG A 80 16.40 -28.61 2.21
N LYS A 81 15.49 -27.64 2.10
CA LYS A 81 14.07 -27.89 1.79
C LYS A 81 13.83 -28.11 0.29
N SER A 82 13.08 -29.16 -0.06
CA SER A 82 12.84 -29.61 -1.44
C SER A 82 12.02 -28.63 -2.30
N HIS A 83 11.07 -27.89 -1.72
CA HIS A 83 10.25 -26.90 -2.42
C HIS A 83 11.03 -25.66 -2.88
N ARG A 84 12.31 -25.53 -2.48
CA ARG A 84 13.21 -24.48 -2.98
C ARG A 84 13.74 -24.78 -4.39
N VAL A 85 13.68 -26.04 -4.81
CA VAL A 85 14.22 -26.53 -6.10
C VAL A 85 13.10 -26.77 -7.12
N SER A 86 11.93 -27.25 -6.69
CA SER A 86 10.79 -27.49 -7.59
C SER A 86 9.46 -27.40 -6.84
N GLY A 87 8.44 -26.84 -7.48
CA GLY A 87 7.11 -26.64 -6.90
C GLY A 87 7.03 -25.51 -5.86
N GLY A 88 5.93 -25.44 -5.13
CA GLY A 88 5.66 -24.42 -4.11
C GLY A 88 4.86 -23.22 -4.61
N VAL A 89 4.47 -22.34 -3.69
CA VAL A 89 3.75 -21.09 -3.99
C VAL A 89 4.69 -19.95 -4.35
N GLY A 90 4.17 -18.86 -4.93
CA GLY A 90 4.95 -17.67 -5.27
C GLY A 90 5.56 -17.76 -6.67
N ASN A 91 5.14 -16.87 -7.56
CA ASN A 91 5.78 -16.63 -8.86
C ASN A 91 7.15 -15.97 -8.71
N TRP A 92 7.34 -15.14 -7.70
CA TRP A 92 8.66 -14.63 -7.32
C TRP A 92 8.90 -14.93 -5.85
N ARG A 93 10.14 -15.24 -5.51
CA ARG A 93 10.47 -15.80 -4.20
C ARG A 93 11.68 -15.07 -3.65
N TYR A 94 11.60 -14.65 -2.40
CA TYR A 94 12.63 -13.84 -1.75
C TYR A 94 12.99 -14.41 -0.40
N PHE A 95 14.27 -14.32 -0.06
CA PHE A 95 14.68 -14.27 1.34
C PHE A 95 14.64 -12.83 1.84
N LEU A 96 14.20 -12.65 3.09
CA LEU A 96 14.30 -11.39 3.83
C LEU A 96 15.16 -11.61 5.07
N ALA A 97 16.24 -10.86 5.22
CA ALA A 97 17.11 -11.00 6.37
C ALA A 97 17.73 -9.66 6.81
N PRO A 98 18.16 -9.54 8.08
CA PRO A 98 18.98 -8.43 8.52
C PRO A 98 20.26 -8.29 7.70
N ALA A 99 20.81 -7.08 7.67
CA ALA A 99 21.98 -6.77 6.85
C ALA A 99 23.16 -7.71 7.07
N GLY A 100 23.73 -8.24 5.98
CA GLY A 100 24.88 -9.13 6.03
C GLY A 100 24.63 -10.57 6.52
N VAL A 101 23.39 -10.97 6.80
CA VAL A 101 23.07 -12.37 7.21
C VAL A 101 23.20 -13.34 6.03
N ILE A 102 22.72 -12.94 4.84
CA ILE A 102 22.73 -13.71 3.60
C ILE A 102 23.51 -12.92 2.55
N GLN A 103 24.42 -13.56 1.82
CA GLN A 103 25.08 -12.98 0.65
C GLN A 103 24.35 -13.37 -0.64
N ALA A 104 24.37 -12.50 -1.64
CA ALA A 104 23.60 -12.70 -2.88
C ALA A 104 24.08 -13.90 -3.72
N ASP A 105 25.35 -14.28 -3.60
CA ASP A 105 25.96 -15.44 -4.27
C ASP A 105 25.56 -16.79 -3.64
N GLU A 106 24.95 -16.77 -2.45
CA GLU A 106 24.46 -17.97 -1.76
C GLU A 106 23.02 -18.34 -2.14
N LEU A 107 22.35 -17.50 -2.93
CA LEU A 107 20.94 -17.67 -3.26
C LEU A 107 20.72 -18.83 -4.23
N PRO A 108 19.66 -19.64 -4.05
CA PRO A 108 19.21 -20.55 -5.08
C PRO A 108 18.85 -19.79 -6.35
N GLN A 109 18.98 -20.44 -7.51
CA GLN A 109 18.67 -19.82 -8.79
C GLN A 109 17.22 -19.30 -8.83
N GLY A 110 17.05 -18.07 -9.33
CA GLY A 110 15.75 -17.43 -9.45
C GLY A 110 15.18 -16.87 -8.12
N TRP A 111 15.87 -17.02 -7.00
CA TRP A 111 15.48 -16.39 -5.73
C TRP A 111 16.08 -14.98 -5.60
N GLY A 112 15.27 -14.05 -5.10
CA GLY A 112 15.72 -12.71 -4.75
C GLY A 112 16.16 -12.60 -3.29
N LEU A 113 16.79 -11.47 -2.97
CA LEU A 113 17.22 -11.13 -1.61
C LEU A 113 16.80 -9.72 -1.26
N LEU A 114 16.13 -9.62 -0.11
CA LEU A 114 15.75 -8.39 0.53
C LEU A 114 16.56 -8.24 1.82
N GLU A 115 17.26 -7.12 1.94
CA GLU A 115 18.07 -6.80 3.11
C GLU A 115 17.36 -5.75 3.97
N VAL A 116 17.24 -6.03 5.27
CA VAL A 116 16.65 -5.13 6.25
C VAL A 116 17.75 -4.45 7.05
N ASN A 117 17.79 -3.11 6.99
CA ASN A 117 18.70 -2.35 7.83
C ASN A 117 18.15 -2.19 9.26
N ARG A 118 18.96 -1.62 10.16
CA ARG A 118 18.60 -1.43 11.58
C ARG A 118 17.34 -0.59 11.83
N ARG A 119 16.91 0.22 10.85
CA ARG A 119 15.70 1.06 10.93
C ARG A 119 14.47 0.37 10.35
N GLY A 120 14.58 -0.89 9.92
CA GLY A 120 13.50 -1.62 9.25
C GLY A 120 13.33 -1.24 7.78
N HIS A 121 14.26 -0.48 7.18
CA HIS A 121 14.19 -0.20 5.75
C HIS A 121 14.68 -1.39 4.95
N VAL A 122 13.89 -1.77 3.97
CA VAL A 122 14.16 -2.87 3.05
C VAL A 122 14.85 -2.35 1.80
N LYS A 123 15.95 -3.00 1.42
CA LYS A 123 16.67 -2.81 0.16
C LYS A 123 16.68 -4.14 -0.61
N ALA A 124 16.28 -4.13 -1.88
CA ALA A 124 16.46 -5.28 -2.75
C ALA A 124 17.92 -5.37 -3.22
N LEU A 125 18.54 -6.54 -3.01
CA LEU A 125 19.90 -6.83 -3.48
C LEU A 125 19.91 -7.77 -4.69
N ALA A 126 18.88 -8.60 -4.84
CA ALA A 126 18.69 -9.51 -5.97
C ALA A 126 17.21 -9.75 -6.26
N GLY A 127 16.89 -10.22 -7.46
CA GLY A 127 15.52 -10.49 -7.92
C GLY A 127 14.88 -9.32 -8.68
N VAL A 128 13.65 -9.54 -9.17
CA VAL A 128 12.90 -8.54 -9.96
C VAL A 128 12.73 -7.19 -9.24
N ALA A 129 12.75 -7.19 -7.91
CA ALA A 129 12.63 -5.98 -7.10
C ALA A 129 13.76 -4.96 -7.30
N ALA A 130 14.93 -5.40 -7.76
CA ALA A 130 16.01 -4.50 -8.14
C ALA A 130 15.64 -3.61 -9.35
N TYR A 131 14.66 -4.02 -10.14
CA TYR A 131 14.26 -3.40 -11.40
C TYR A 131 12.95 -2.61 -11.30
N TYR A 132 12.28 -2.55 -10.15
CA TYR A 132 10.99 -1.82 -10.01
C TYR A 132 11.07 -0.31 -10.29
N ARG A 133 12.29 0.26 -10.30
CA ARG A 133 12.52 1.67 -10.65
C ARG A 133 13.12 1.84 -12.05
N CYS A 134 13.30 0.77 -12.79
CA CYS A 134 13.75 0.79 -14.18
C CYS A 134 12.59 1.13 -15.13
N GLY A 135 12.90 1.21 -16.43
CA GLY A 135 11.89 1.36 -17.47
C GLY A 135 10.95 0.15 -17.54
N TYR A 136 9.75 0.37 -18.07
CA TYR A 136 8.70 -0.64 -18.16
C TYR A 136 9.14 -1.91 -18.90
N ASP A 137 9.85 -1.76 -20.03
CA ASP A 137 10.28 -2.90 -20.85
C ASP A 137 11.33 -3.77 -20.13
N GLU A 138 12.30 -3.14 -19.46
CA GLU A 138 13.32 -3.86 -18.68
C GLU A 138 12.68 -4.61 -17.52
N LEU A 139 11.75 -3.97 -16.79
CA LEU A 139 11.04 -4.62 -15.71
C LEU A 139 10.22 -5.81 -16.23
N ARG A 140 9.59 -5.69 -17.41
CA ARG A 140 8.85 -6.79 -18.04
C ARG A 140 9.72 -8.00 -18.32
N GLU A 141 10.88 -7.78 -18.92
CA GLU A 141 11.83 -8.85 -19.24
C GLU A 141 12.32 -9.53 -17.97
N GLN A 142 12.73 -8.75 -16.96
CA GLN A 142 13.18 -9.30 -15.68
C GLN A 142 12.05 -10.03 -14.95
N THR A 143 10.83 -9.52 -15.03
CA THR A 143 9.66 -10.20 -14.47
C THR A 143 9.49 -11.61 -15.04
N ALA A 144 9.71 -11.80 -16.34
CA ALA A 144 9.67 -13.12 -16.97
C ALA A 144 10.87 -13.99 -16.59
N VAL A 145 12.08 -13.42 -16.56
CA VAL A 145 13.33 -14.15 -16.24
C VAL A 145 13.33 -14.72 -14.81
N TRP A 146 12.86 -13.94 -13.85
CA TRP A 146 12.85 -14.32 -12.42
C TRP A 146 11.61 -15.13 -12.00
N ARG A 147 10.74 -15.49 -12.96
CA ARG A 147 9.45 -16.11 -12.67
C ARG A 147 9.59 -17.62 -12.43
N HIS A 148 8.94 -18.07 -11.38
CA HIS A 148 8.68 -19.48 -11.08
C HIS A 148 7.24 -19.85 -11.44
N GLU A 149 7.05 -21.12 -11.78
CA GLU A 149 5.72 -21.72 -11.77
C GLU A 149 5.25 -21.86 -10.31
N ALA A 150 4.05 -21.36 -10.03
CA ALA A 150 3.48 -21.35 -8.70
C ALA A 150 2.28 -22.28 -8.62
N ASP A 151 2.15 -23.00 -7.51
CA ASP A 151 1.01 -23.86 -7.22
C ASP A 151 -0.25 -23.00 -6.98
N ARG A 152 -1.05 -22.82 -8.03
CA ARG A 152 -2.23 -21.95 -8.03
C ARG A 152 -3.34 -22.47 -7.13
N ASP A 153 -3.50 -23.78 -7.01
CA ASP A 153 -4.54 -24.37 -6.17
C ASP A 153 -4.27 -24.08 -4.69
N ARG A 154 -3.00 -24.20 -4.27
CA ARG A 154 -2.57 -23.85 -2.92
C ARG A 154 -2.69 -22.36 -2.62
N GLU A 155 -2.37 -21.51 -3.60
CA GLU A 155 -2.56 -20.06 -3.51
C GLU A 155 -4.04 -19.67 -3.37
N GLN A 156 -4.90 -20.26 -4.20
CA GLN A 156 -6.34 -20.04 -4.15
C GLN A 156 -6.92 -20.51 -2.81
N PHE A 157 -6.51 -21.67 -2.31
CA PHE A 157 -6.90 -22.15 -0.99
C PHE A 157 -6.56 -21.13 0.09
N LEU A 158 -5.33 -20.61 0.07
CA LEU A 158 -4.88 -19.60 1.04
C LEU A 158 -5.76 -18.35 0.96
N LEU A 159 -6.00 -17.83 -0.24
CA LEU A 159 -6.84 -16.63 -0.44
C LEU A 159 -8.25 -16.82 0.10
N VAL A 160 -8.89 -17.96 -0.18
CA VAL A 160 -10.23 -18.29 0.36
C VAL A 160 -10.21 -18.34 1.89
N LYS A 161 -9.18 -18.93 2.51
CA LYS A 161 -9.05 -18.99 3.97
C LYS A 161 -8.77 -17.63 4.60
N VAL A 162 -8.03 -16.75 3.91
CA VAL A 162 -7.83 -15.36 4.34
C VAL A 162 -9.17 -14.63 4.29
N LEU A 163 -9.88 -14.69 3.16
CA LEU A 163 -11.16 -14.01 2.99
C LEU A 163 -12.20 -14.47 4.01
N HIS A 164 -12.31 -15.78 4.24
CA HIS A 164 -13.20 -16.35 5.26
C HIS A 164 -12.91 -15.79 6.67
N ARG A 165 -11.62 -15.58 7.02
CA ARG A 165 -11.23 -15.00 8.31
C ARG A 165 -11.48 -13.48 8.38
N ALA A 166 -11.40 -12.79 7.24
CA ALA A 166 -11.63 -11.35 7.15
C ALA A 166 -13.12 -10.97 7.33
N GLY A 167 -14.04 -11.92 7.18
CA GLY A 167 -15.47 -11.73 7.39
C GLY A 167 -16.30 -11.98 6.13
N ASN A 168 -17.56 -11.52 6.11
CA ASN A 168 -18.44 -11.69 4.97
C ASN A 168 -18.07 -10.72 3.83
N PRO A 169 -17.56 -11.21 2.68
CA PRO A 169 -17.11 -10.35 1.59
C PRO A 169 -18.28 -9.62 0.89
N GLU A 170 -19.47 -10.21 0.83
CA GLU A 170 -20.64 -9.57 0.22
C GLU A 170 -21.07 -8.35 1.04
N THR A 171 -21.09 -8.47 2.36
CA THR A 171 -21.38 -7.34 3.24
C THR A 171 -20.34 -6.24 3.10
N ALA A 172 -19.05 -6.59 3.08
CA ALA A 172 -17.97 -5.62 2.89
C ALA A 172 -18.09 -4.90 1.55
N ASN A 173 -18.32 -5.65 0.46
CA ASN A 173 -18.45 -5.10 -0.88
C ASN A 173 -19.67 -4.16 -1.00
N ARG A 174 -20.81 -4.57 -0.45
CA ARG A 174 -22.02 -3.73 -0.41
C ARG A 174 -21.82 -2.45 0.39
N ASN A 175 -21.20 -2.55 1.55
CA ASN A 175 -20.92 -1.38 2.39
C ASN A 175 -19.96 -0.40 1.69
N LEU A 176 -18.93 -0.92 1.01
CA LEU A 176 -18.02 -0.10 0.21
C LEU A 176 -18.78 0.59 -0.94
N GLN A 177 -19.62 -0.14 -1.68
CA GLN A 177 -20.41 0.43 -2.77
C GLN A 177 -21.32 1.56 -2.27
N ILE A 178 -22.07 1.34 -1.18
CA ILE A 178 -22.92 2.37 -0.57
C ILE A 178 -22.08 3.58 -0.14
N ALA A 179 -20.95 3.34 0.54
CA ALA A 179 -20.07 4.41 0.98
C ALA A 179 -19.49 5.22 -0.18
N PHE A 180 -19.11 4.56 -1.29
CA PHE A 180 -18.62 5.25 -2.49
C PHE A 180 -19.70 6.11 -3.13
N THR A 181 -20.91 5.58 -3.31
CA THR A 181 -22.04 6.32 -3.87
C THR A 181 -22.36 7.55 -3.02
N GLU A 182 -22.45 7.37 -1.70
CA GLU A 182 -22.74 8.48 -0.79
C GLU A 182 -21.61 9.52 -0.76
N ASN A 183 -20.34 9.10 -0.79
CA ASN A 183 -19.21 10.02 -0.89
C ASN A 183 -19.26 10.85 -2.18
N GLN A 184 -19.63 10.27 -3.32
CA GLN A 184 -19.78 11.03 -4.56
C GLN A 184 -20.92 12.05 -4.45
N ARG A 185 -22.06 11.67 -3.87
CA ARG A 185 -23.18 12.56 -3.61
C ARG A 185 -22.78 13.74 -2.71
N LEU A 186 -22.11 13.44 -1.60
CA LEU A 186 -21.63 14.46 -0.66
C LEU A 186 -20.60 15.38 -1.30
N LYS A 187 -19.66 14.84 -2.10
CA LYS A 187 -18.67 15.63 -2.83
C LYS A 187 -19.33 16.60 -3.81
N GLN A 188 -20.34 16.15 -4.55
CA GLN A 188 -21.12 17.02 -5.43
C GLN A 188 -21.83 18.12 -4.63
N ARG A 189 -22.48 17.77 -3.52
CA ARG A 189 -23.18 18.77 -2.69
C ARG A 189 -22.25 19.80 -2.07
N VAL A 190 -21.06 19.38 -1.63
CA VAL A 190 -20.03 20.30 -1.11
C VAL A 190 -19.57 21.28 -2.19
N ASN A 191 -19.38 20.81 -3.43
CA ASN A 191 -19.00 21.68 -4.54
C ASN A 191 -20.11 22.70 -4.85
N GLU A 192 -21.37 22.25 -4.91
CA GLU A 192 -22.54 23.13 -5.11
C GLU A 192 -22.62 24.22 -4.03
N LEU A 193 -22.57 23.83 -2.75
CA LEU A 193 -22.60 24.77 -1.63
C LEU A 193 -21.42 25.75 -1.66
N THR A 194 -20.25 25.30 -2.11
CA THR A 194 -19.07 26.16 -2.25
C THR A 194 -19.30 27.24 -3.30
N GLU A 195 -19.91 26.90 -4.44
CA GLU A 195 -20.27 27.87 -5.47
C GLU A 195 -21.41 28.80 -5.04
N GLU A 196 -22.41 28.29 -4.31
CA GLU A 196 -23.46 29.12 -3.70
C GLU A 196 -22.85 30.16 -2.75
N ILE A 197 -21.97 29.75 -1.83
CA ILE A 197 -21.28 30.64 -0.89
C ILE A 197 -20.42 31.67 -1.63
N ARG A 198 -19.69 31.25 -2.68
CA ARG A 198 -18.90 32.17 -3.51
C ARG A 198 -19.79 33.22 -4.16
N SER A 199 -20.91 32.78 -4.76
CA SER A 199 -21.87 33.65 -5.43
C SER A 199 -22.52 34.65 -4.46
N ASP A 200 -22.91 34.18 -3.28
CA ASP A 200 -23.49 35.03 -2.24
C ASP A 200 -22.50 36.06 -1.69
N ARG A 201 -21.23 35.67 -1.51
CA ARG A 201 -20.18 36.62 -1.12
C ARG A 201 -20.04 37.71 -2.19
N LEU A 202 -19.97 37.35 -3.47
CA LEU A 202 -19.91 38.33 -4.56
C LEU A 202 -21.13 39.25 -4.59
N ARG A 203 -22.35 38.71 -4.41
CA ARG A 203 -23.59 39.50 -4.32
C ARG A 203 -23.56 40.48 -3.15
N ARG A 204 -23.04 40.09 -1.99
CA ARG A 204 -22.90 40.96 -0.82
C ARG A 204 -21.89 42.09 -1.07
N PHE A 205 -20.76 41.81 -1.72
CA PHE A 205 -19.79 42.84 -2.11
C PHE A 205 -20.32 43.81 -3.18
N SER A 206 -21.23 43.36 -4.05
CA SER A 206 -21.78 44.17 -5.15
C SER A 206 -22.99 45.04 -4.75
N LYS A 207 -23.56 44.89 -3.54
CA LYS A 207 -24.66 45.76 -3.11
C LYS A 207 -24.11 47.12 -2.65
N PRO A 208 -24.61 48.25 -3.18
CA PRO A 208 -24.22 49.57 -2.69
C PRO A 208 -24.66 49.73 -1.22
N PRO A 209 -23.94 50.53 -0.41
CA PRO A 209 -24.32 50.76 0.98
C PRO A 209 -25.75 51.32 1.04
N ARG A 210 -26.54 50.85 2.02
CA ARG A 210 -27.88 51.38 2.28
C ARG A 210 -27.73 52.88 2.56
N ASN A 211 -28.34 53.70 1.72
CA ASN A 211 -28.44 55.14 1.94
C ASN A 211 -29.32 55.33 3.19
N GLU A 212 -28.70 55.58 4.34
CA GLU A 212 -29.41 56.01 5.53
C GLU A 212 -30.08 57.35 5.20
N GLN A 213 -31.40 57.33 5.10
CA GLN A 213 -32.19 58.53 4.82
C GLN A 213 -31.89 59.56 5.91
N ALA A 214 -31.31 60.68 5.49
CA ALA A 214 -31.11 61.85 6.32
C ALA A 214 -32.44 62.27 6.95
N THR A 215 -32.51 62.24 8.28
CA THR A 215 -33.59 62.86 9.04
C THR A 215 -33.72 64.34 8.65
N PRO A 216 -34.91 64.83 8.26
CA PRO A 216 -35.05 66.22 7.85
C PRO A 216 -34.85 67.15 9.04
N ARG A 217 -33.90 68.10 8.91
CA ARG A 217 -33.71 69.21 9.87
C ARG A 217 -34.98 70.07 9.90
N SER A 218 -35.52 70.27 11.09
CA SER A 218 -36.63 71.20 11.34
C SER A 218 -36.22 72.62 10.92
N THR A 219 -36.92 73.17 9.92
CA THR A 219 -36.78 74.58 9.55
C THR A 219 -37.81 75.38 10.35
N THR A 220 -37.35 76.16 11.32
CA THR A 220 -38.15 77.18 11.99
C THR A 220 -38.57 78.24 10.97
N ARG A 221 -39.88 78.46 10.81
CA ARG A 221 -40.44 79.57 10.02
C ARG A 221 -40.28 80.87 10.80
N SER A 222 -39.52 81.82 10.25
CA SER A 222 -39.60 83.23 10.61
C SER A 222 -40.87 83.84 10.01
N VAL A 223 -41.65 84.54 10.83
CA VAL A 223 -42.84 85.29 10.44
C VAL A 223 -42.41 86.74 10.10
N PRO A 224 -42.85 87.35 8.98
CA PRO A 224 -42.66 88.77 8.74
C PRO A 224 -43.74 89.59 9.46
N CYS A 225 -43.33 90.69 10.09
CA CYS A 225 -44.20 91.68 10.71
C CYS A 225 -44.54 92.77 9.68
N GLU A 226 -45.82 93.02 9.43
CA GLU A 226 -46.30 94.22 8.73
C GLU A 226 -47.15 95.08 9.68
N LEU A 227 -46.57 96.23 10.04
CA LEU A 227 -47.10 97.62 10.14
C LEU A 227 -46.37 98.40 11.23
#